data_AF-A0A2A9ESJ9-F1
#
_entry.id   AF-A0A2A9ESJ9-F1
#
_cell.length_a   1.000
_cell.length_b   1.000
_cell.length_c   1.000
_cell.angle_alpha   90.00
_cell.angle_beta   90.00
_cell.angle_gamma   90.00
#
_symmetry.space_group_name_H-M   'P 1'
#
loop_
_entity.id
_entity.type
_entity.pdbx_description
1 polymer ?
#
loop_
_entity_poly.entity_id
_entity_poly.type
_entity_poly.pdbx_seq_one_letter_code
_entity_poly.pdbx_strand_id
1 'polypeptide(L)'
;MPTTLHRHQVTETEEVHAALEVARTVWPDDPPAKLLTRLALVGADRLTSDPTTRGEVRRRALAELRAAHPWPQGSGWLEAMREQDWAE
;
A
#
# COMPACT_ATOMS: atom_id res chain seq x y z
N MET A 1 -25.60 -4.28 -17.46
CA MET A 1 -25.12 -4.97 -16.25
C MET A 1 -24.45 -3.96 -15.33
N PRO A 2 -24.89 -3.79 -14.09
CA PRO A 2 -24.12 -3.05 -13.10
C PRO A 2 -22.93 -3.91 -12.68
N THR A 3 -21.71 -3.44 -12.94
CA THR A 3 -20.49 -4.05 -12.42
C THR A 3 -20.40 -3.71 -10.93
N THR A 4 -20.08 -4.70 -10.08
CA THR A 4 -19.89 -4.50 -8.63
C THR A 4 -18.69 -3.58 -8.31
N LEU A 5 -17.79 -3.38 -9.27
CA LEU A 5 -16.61 -2.53 -9.13
C LEU A 5 -16.92 -1.05 -9.37
N HIS A 6 -16.26 -0.19 -8.59
CA HIS A 6 -16.38 1.25 -8.71
C HIS A 6 -15.79 1.74 -10.04
N ARG A 7 -16.50 2.65 -10.71
CA ARG A 7 -16.02 3.28 -11.94
C ARG A 7 -15.25 4.54 -11.59
N HIS A 8 -13.97 4.57 -11.93
CA HIS A 8 -13.16 5.77 -11.83
C HIS A 8 -13.27 6.58 -13.13
N GLN A 9 -13.74 7.82 -13.04
CA GLN A 9 -13.72 8.75 -14.17
C GLN A 9 -12.38 9.48 -14.15
N VAL A 10 -11.73 9.55 -15.32
CA VAL A 10 -10.47 10.26 -15.50
C VAL A 10 -10.68 11.28 -16.62
N THR A 11 -10.41 12.54 -16.32
CA THR A 11 -10.34 13.59 -17.34
C THR A 11 -8.94 13.59 -17.94
N GLU A 12 -8.85 13.55 -19.26
CA GLU A 12 -7.57 13.67 -19.95
C GLU A 12 -7.08 15.12 -19.85
N THR A 13 -6.05 15.32 -19.02
CA THR A 13 -5.25 16.55 -19.00
C THR A 13 -4.06 16.41 -19.92
N GLU A 14 -3.32 17.49 -20.15
CA GLU A 14 -2.10 17.46 -20.96
C GLU A 14 -1.07 16.46 -20.40
N GLU A 15 -0.93 16.36 -19.08
CA GLU A 15 -0.03 15.41 -18.43
C GLU A 15 -0.48 13.96 -18.64
N VAL A 16 -1.79 13.71 -18.59
CA VAL A 16 -2.35 12.38 -18.88
C VAL A 16 -2.13 12.03 -20.34
N HIS A 17 -2.32 12.97 -21.25
CA HIS A 17 -2.07 12.79 -22.68
C HIS A 17 -0.61 12.41 -22.93
N ALA A 18 0.34 13.19 -22.41
CA ALA A 18 1.76 12.90 -22.53
C ALA A 18 2.14 11.53 -21.96
N ALA A 19 1.57 11.13 -20.81
CA ALA A 19 1.79 9.81 -20.24
C ALA A 19 1.26 8.67 -21.13
N LEU A 20 0.13 8.88 -21.80
CA LEU A 20 -0.43 7.91 -22.75
C LEU A 20 0.42 7.78 -24.02
N GLU A 21 0.98 8.88 -24.52
CA GLU A 21 1.91 8.83 -25.66
C GLU A 21 3.17 8.03 -25.32
N VAL A 22 3.73 8.22 -24.13
CA VAL A 22 4.83 7.38 -23.64
C VAL A 22 4.39 5.91 -23.55
N ALA A 23 3.20 5.63 -23.01
CA ALA A 23 2.69 4.27 -22.91
C ALA A 23 2.49 3.60 -24.28
N ARG A 24 2.09 4.34 -25.32
CA ARG A 24 1.96 3.82 -26.70
C ARG A 24 3.28 3.35 -27.29
N THR A 25 4.41 3.91 -26.87
CA THR A 25 5.73 3.42 -27.33
C THR A 25 6.00 1.98 -26.89
N VAL A 26 5.40 1.54 -25.78
CA VAL A 26 5.55 0.20 -25.21
C VAL A 26 4.39 -0.71 -25.62
N TRP A 27 3.17 -0.15 -25.72
CA TRP A 27 1.95 -0.87 -26.08
C TRP A 27 1.20 -0.15 -27.21
N PRO A 28 1.69 -0.23 -28.46
CA PRO A 28 1.20 0.60 -29.56
C PRO A 28 -0.24 0.29 -29.98
N ASP A 29 -0.66 -0.97 -29.84
CA ASP A 29 -1.98 -1.44 -30.28
C ASP A 29 -3.07 -1.31 -29.20
N ASP A 30 -2.71 -0.90 -27.98
CA ASP A 30 -3.65 -0.82 -26.87
C ASP A 30 -4.44 0.51 -26.89
N PRO A 31 -5.78 0.47 -26.70
CA PRO A 31 -6.58 1.69 -26.63
C PRO A 31 -6.28 2.48 -25.34
N PRO A 32 -6.55 3.81 -25.31
CA PRO A 32 -6.23 4.67 -24.17
C PRO A 32 -6.70 4.16 -22.80
N ALA A 33 -7.94 3.62 -22.71
CA ALA A 33 -8.46 3.08 -21.46
C ALA A 33 -7.65 1.86 -20.93
N LYS A 34 -7.13 1.04 -21.84
CA LYS A 34 -6.28 -0.10 -21.50
C LYS A 34 -4.88 0.37 -21.08
N LEU A 35 -4.35 1.40 -21.74
CA LEU A 35 -3.10 2.05 -21.34
C LEU A 35 -3.20 2.64 -19.93
N LEU A 36 -4.28 3.34 -19.60
CA LEU A 36 -4.52 3.84 -18.22
C LEU A 36 -4.50 2.73 -17.19
N THR A 37 -5.13 1.60 -17.50
CA THR A 37 -5.14 0.42 -16.62
C THR A 37 -3.73 -0.13 -16.42
N ARG A 38 -2.95 -0.26 -17.51
CA ARG A 38 -1.55 -0.73 -17.43
C ARG A 38 -0.67 0.22 -16.63
N LEU A 39 -0.79 1.53 -16.88
CA LEU A 39 -0.03 2.56 -16.16
C LEU A 39 -0.33 2.52 -14.66
N ALA A 40 -1.60 2.37 -14.27
CA ALA A 40 -1.99 2.24 -12.87
C ALA A 40 -1.35 1.02 -12.20
N LEU A 41 -1.34 -0.14 -12.89
CA LEU A 41 -0.72 -1.37 -12.37
C LEU A 41 0.80 -1.27 -12.27
N VAL A 42 1.48 -0.69 -13.27
CA VAL A 42 2.92 -0.43 -13.22
C VAL A 42 3.27 0.56 -12.10
N GLY A 43 2.45 1.60 -11.92
CA GLY A 43 2.59 2.53 -10.80
C GLY A 43 2.48 1.83 -9.45
N ALA A 44 1.48 0.96 -9.27
CA ALA A 44 1.30 0.18 -8.04
C ALA A 44 2.49 -0.75 -7.76
N ASP A 45 3.01 -1.44 -8.79
CA ASP A 45 4.20 -2.29 -8.64
C ASP A 45 5.42 -1.48 -8.21
N ARG A 46 5.64 -0.30 -8.80
CA ARG A 46 6.73 0.60 -8.39
C ARG A 46 6.58 1.10 -6.96
N LEU A 47 5.38 1.50 -6.56
CA LEU A 47 5.09 1.97 -5.20
C LEU A 47 5.26 0.87 -4.15
N THR A 48 4.96 -0.38 -4.50
CA THR A 48 5.14 -1.54 -3.58
C THR A 48 6.58 -2.06 -3.60
N SER A 49 7.29 -1.87 -4.69
CA SER A 49 8.69 -2.26 -4.85
C SER A 49 9.69 -1.23 -4.33
N ASP A 50 9.26 0.01 -4.07
CA ASP A 50 10.09 1.04 -3.44
C ASP A 50 10.44 0.66 -1.98
N PRO A 51 11.73 0.48 -1.65
CA PRO A 51 12.18 0.18 -0.29
C PRO A 51 11.70 1.19 0.77
N THR A 52 11.52 2.45 0.38
CA THR A 52 11.10 3.55 1.27
C THR A 52 9.66 3.35 1.72
N THR A 53 8.77 3.04 0.77
CA THR A 53 7.35 2.74 1.03
C THR A 53 7.18 1.44 1.81
N ARG A 54 7.99 0.41 1.54
CA ARG A 54 7.99 -0.82 2.37
C ARG A 54 8.39 -0.55 3.82
N GLY A 55 9.38 0.32 4.04
CA GLY A 55 9.79 0.75 5.38
C GLY A 55 8.67 1.47 6.12
N GLU A 56 7.96 2.36 5.45
CA GLU A 56 6.82 3.10 6.04
C GLU A 56 5.62 2.21 6.33
N VAL A 57 5.25 1.32 5.40
CA VAL A 57 4.17 0.35 5.61
C VAL A 57 4.49 -0.58 6.79
N ARG A 58 5.72 -1.08 6.87
CA ARG A 58 6.16 -1.90 8.02
C ARG A 58 6.14 -1.10 9.32
N ARG A 59 6.63 0.13 9.34
CA ARG A 59 6.61 0.99 10.53
C ARG A 59 5.19 1.28 10.99
N ARG A 60 4.27 1.54 10.07
CA ARG A 60 2.85 1.75 10.35
C ARG A 60 2.19 0.50 10.93
N ALA A 61 2.39 -0.66 10.30
CA ALA A 61 1.87 -1.92 10.81
C ALA A 61 2.40 -2.25 12.22
N LEU A 62 3.68 -1.98 12.49
CA LEU A 62 4.26 -2.14 13.83
C LEU A 62 3.68 -1.15 14.85
N ALA A 63 3.39 0.08 14.45
CA ALA A 63 2.74 1.07 15.30
C ALA A 63 1.29 0.67 15.62
N GLU A 64 0.54 0.21 14.62
CA GLU A 64 -0.83 -0.29 14.79
C GLU A 64 -0.87 -1.53 15.70
N LEU A 65 0.05 -2.49 15.51
CA LEU A 65 0.16 -3.66 16.37
C LEU A 65 0.50 -3.30 17.82
N ARG A 66 1.44 -2.36 18.04
CA ARG A 66 1.79 -1.86 19.38
C ARG A 66 0.64 -1.12 20.05
N ALA A 67 -0.17 -0.40 19.29
CA ALA A 67 -1.35 0.28 19.81
C ALA A 67 -2.47 -0.72 20.18
N ALA A 68 -2.68 -1.75 19.36
CA ALA A 68 -3.67 -2.80 19.59
C ALA A 68 -3.30 -3.74 20.74
N HIS A 69 -2.00 -3.96 20.96
CA HIS A 69 -1.48 -4.77 22.06
C HIS A 69 -0.49 -3.94 22.90
N PRO A 70 -0.99 -3.17 23.87
CA PRO A 70 -0.15 -2.42 24.78
C PRO A 70 0.67 -3.39 25.64
N TRP A 71 1.88 -3.71 25.18
CA TRP A 71 2.83 -4.46 25.99
C TRP A 71 3.30 -3.59 27.14
N PRO A 72 3.35 -4.12 28.36
CA PRO A 72 3.80 -3.34 29.50
C PRO A 72 5.26 -2.89 29.30
N GLN A 73 5.48 -1.59 29.49
CA GLN A 73 6.77 -0.95 29.28
C GLN A 73 7.48 -0.80 30.63
N GLY A 74 8.77 -1.13 30.68
CA GLY A 74 9.61 -0.92 31.86
C GLY A 74 10.43 -2.15 32.26
N SER A 75 11.62 -1.92 32.82
CA SER A 75 12.44 -2.95 33.43
C SER A 75 11.79 -3.40 34.75
N GLY A 76 11.24 -4.62 34.77
CA GLY A 76 10.56 -5.21 35.94
C GLY A 76 9.19 -5.81 35.62
N TRP A 77 8.65 -5.59 34.42
CA TRP A 77 7.38 -6.20 34.04
C TRP A 77 7.46 -7.74 33.94
N LEU A 78 8.60 -8.28 33.49
CA LEU A 78 8.78 -9.73 33.41
C LEU A 78 8.81 -10.38 34.81
N GLU A 79 9.39 -9.72 35.81
CA GLU A 79 9.35 -10.12 37.21
C GLU A 79 7.91 -10.03 37.74
N ALA A 80 7.21 -8.91 37.52
CA ALA A 80 5.82 -8.74 37.95
C ALA A 80 4.86 -9.78 37.32
N MET A 81 5.07 -10.12 36.05
CA MET A 81 4.28 -11.15 35.36
C MET A 81 4.60 -12.55 35.88
N ARG A 82 5.88 -12.84 36.22
CA ARG A 82 6.29 -14.11 36.84
C ARG A 82 5.70 -14.28 38.24
N GLU A 83 5.61 -13.21 39.02
CA GLU A 83 5.03 -13.23 40.36
C GLU A 83 3.50 -13.37 40.36
N GLN A 84 2.81 -12.84 39.33
CA GLN A 84 1.34 -12.80 39.27
C GLN A 84 0.70 -13.97 38.51
N ASP A 85 1.25 -14.37 37.37
CA ASP A 85 0.61 -15.35 36.48
C ASP A 85 1.19 -16.78 36.60
N TRP A 86 2.39 -16.94 37.19
CA TRP A 86 3.12 -18.22 37.22
C TRP A 86 3.31 -18.79 38.64
N ALA A 87 2.68 -18.18 39.65
CA ALA A 87 2.64 -18.73 41.00
C ALA A 87 1.51 -19.79 41.11
N GLU A 88 1.84 -21.04 40.77
CA GLU A 88 1.20 -22.21 41.41
C GLU A 88 1.88 -22.52 42.75
#